data_AF-A0A1V4RN12-F1
#
_entry.id   AF-A0A1V4RN12-F1
#
_cell.length_a   1.000
_cell.length_b   1.000
_cell.length_c   1.000
_cell.angle_alpha   90.00
_cell.angle_beta   90.00
_cell.angle_gamma   90.00
#
_symmetry.space_group_name_H-M   'P 1'
#
loop_
_entity.id
_entity.type
_entity.pdbx_description
1 polymer ?
#
loop_
_entity_poly.entity_id
_entity_poly.type
_entity_poly.pdbx_seq_one_letter_code
_entity_poly.pdbx_strand_id
1 'polypeptide(L)'
;MSGPTATDLESKTRAELQEMAKEAGITRVTNIRKADLITTILEKKAEKNGLGFAQGVLETLSEGYGFLRNAASNYLPGPDDIYISPSQIKRFNLKTGDSISGHARKPRDGEKYAALIRLEKINGISPEEINSRRRFETLTPFYPEERFTLETSGDEYSGRVMDLLVPIGKGQRALIVSPPRAGKTVLLQHLANAITQNHPDVTLIVLLIDERPEEVTDMKRRVQGEVVSSTFDEPPKRHVHIADMVLEKAKRLVESGKDVVILLDSITRLARANNQVIPHSGKILSGGVDSNALQRPKRFFGAARNIVEGGSLTIIGTALVDTGSRMDEVIFEEFKGTGNCEIVLDRRLADRRIYPAIDITKSGTRREDLLMDEETISRVWVMRKILVEMSPVEAMETLKKQLSKHKSNRRFLDNMQNYE
;
A
#
# COMPACT_ATOMS: atom_id res chain seq x y z
N MET A 1 40.74 4.40 -4.23
CA MET A 1 40.06 3.26 -4.88
C MET A 1 38.59 3.33 -4.52
N SER A 2 37.73 3.64 -5.48
CA SER A 2 36.28 3.62 -5.31
C SER A 2 35.84 2.20 -4.95
N GLY A 3 35.26 2.02 -3.77
CA GLY A 3 34.71 0.73 -3.36
C GLY A 3 33.56 0.28 -4.28
N PRO A 4 33.21 -1.02 -4.27
CA PRO A 4 32.11 -1.55 -5.06
C PRO A 4 30.81 -0.80 -4.73
N THR A 5 30.11 -0.37 -5.77
CA THR A 5 28.80 0.28 -5.72
C THR A 5 27.69 -0.70 -5.37
N ALA A 6 26.50 -0.22 -5.04
CA ALA A 6 25.33 -1.08 -4.82
C ALA A 6 25.06 -2.03 -6.02
N THR A 7 25.32 -1.56 -7.25
CA THR A 7 25.20 -2.34 -8.49
C THR A 7 26.22 -3.48 -8.56
N ASP A 8 27.44 -3.24 -8.08
CA ASP A 8 28.51 -4.26 -8.00
C ASP A 8 28.22 -5.34 -6.94
N LEU A 9 27.37 -5.03 -5.96
CA LEU A 9 26.95 -5.98 -4.92
C LEU A 9 25.72 -6.79 -5.35
N GLU A 10 24.85 -6.23 -6.18
CA GLU A 10 23.67 -6.95 -6.70
C GLU A 10 24.02 -8.06 -7.68
N SER A 11 25.08 -7.88 -8.48
CA SER A 11 25.60 -8.90 -9.39
C SER A 11 26.27 -10.08 -8.67
N LYS A 12 26.56 -9.95 -7.37
CA LYS A 12 27.19 -10.99 -6.57
C LYS A 12 26.21 -12.04 -6.06
N THR A 13 26.73 -13.25 -5.90
CA THR A 13 26.02 -14.36 -5.28
C THR A 13 25.87 -14.13 -3.77
N ARG A 14 24.90 -14.82 -3.15
CA ARG A 14 24.68 -14.72 -1.70
C ARG A 14 25.90 -15.18 -0.90
N ALA A 15 26.63 -16.17 -1.40
CA ALA A 15 27.87 -16.66 -0.78
C ALA A 15 28.96 -15.59 -0.75
N GLU A 16 29.20 -14.91 -1.88
CA GLU A 16 30.15 -13.80 -1.96
C GLU A 16 29.76 -12.63 -1.06
N LEU A 17 28.47 -12.29 -0.99
CA LEU A 17 27.99 -11.23 -0.10
C LEU A 17 28.18 -11.60 1.38
N GLN A 18 28.00 -12.86 1.76
CA GLN A 18 28.24 -13.33 3.13
C GLN A 18 29.73 -13.30 3.49
N GLU A 19 30.61 -13.62 2.53
CA GLU A 19 32.05 -13.51 2.70
C GLU A 19 32.49 -12.04 2.88
N MET A 20 32.01 -11.15 2.01
CA MET A 20 32.24 -9.71 2.12
C MET A 20 31.70 -9.11 3.43
N ALA A 21 30.57 -9.62 3.94
CA ALA A 21 30.01 -9.21 5.22
C ALA A 21 30.89 -9.66 6.40
N LYS A 22 31.41 -10.89 6.35
CA LYS A 22 32.39 -11.39 7.35
C LYS A 22 33.67 -10.55 7.34
N GLU A 23 34.22 -10.23 6.16
CA GLU A 23 35.39 -9.37 6.02
C GLU A 23 35.15 -7.96 6.57
N ALA A 24 33.92 -7.45 6.45
CA ALA A 24 33.51 -6.17 7.02
C ALA A 24 33.22 -6.24 8.54
N GLY A 25 33.37 -7.40 9.18
CA GLY A 25 33.15 -7.59 10.62
C GLY A 25 31.66 -7.73 11.02
N ILE A 26 30.78 -8.07 10.08
CA ILE A 26 29.35 -8.28 10.34
C ILE A 26 29.14 -9.73 10.77
N THR A 27 28.77 -9.95 12.03
CA THR A 27 28.72 -11.29 12.67
C THR A 27 27.38 -12.02 12.54
N ARG A 28 26.27 -11.32 12.20
CA ARG A 28 24.93 -11.91 12.02
C ARG A 28 24.48 -11.82 10.57
N VAL A 29 24.88 -12.80 9.75
CA VAL A 29 24.62 -12.81 8.29
C VAL A 29 23.64 -13.92 7.84
N THR A 30 23.20 -14.76 8.79
CA THR A 30 22.33 -15.91 8.55
C THR A 30 20.86 -15.48 8.54
N ASN A 31 20.08 -15.94 7.56
CA ASN A 31 18.64 -15.63 7.35
C ASN A 31 18.26 -14.19 6.96
N ILE A 32 19.21 -13.37 6.51
CA ILE A 32 18.92 -12.02 5.98
C ILE A 32 18.61 -12.11 4.46
N ARG A 33 17.64 -11.34 3.96
CA ARG A 33 17.33 -11.25 2.52
C ARG A 33 18.53 -10.64 1.78
N LYS A 34 18.70 -10.97 0.49
CA LYS A 34 19.86 -10.49 -0.30
C LYS A 34 19.94 -8.96 -0.31
N ALA A 35 18.80 -8.28 -0.48
CA ALA A 35 18.72 -6.82 -0.47
C ALA A 35 19.19 -6.22 0.88
N ASP A 36 18.67 -6.74 1.99
CA ASP A 36 19.04 -6.29 3.34
C ASP A 36 20.53 -6.51 3.63
N LEU A 37 21.09 -7.64 3.18
CA LEU A 37 22.51 -7.95 3.31
C LEU A 37 23.40 -6.95 2.55
N ILE A 38 23.00 -6.57 1.34
CA ILE A 38 23.70 -5.54 0.55
C ILE A 38 23.69 -4.21 1.31
N THR A 39 22.54 -3.81 1.86
CA THR A 39 22.42 -2.58 2.67
C THR A 39 23.36 -2.60 3.87
N THR A 40 23.40 -3.68 4.65
CA THR A 40 24.28 -3.79 5.83
C THR A 40 25.77 -3.71 5.46
N ILE A 41 26.18 -4.31 4.33
CA ILE A 41 27.56 -4.22 3.84
C ILE A 41 27.92 -2.78 3.44
N LEU A 42 27.00 -2.08 2.78
CA LEU A 42 27.18 -0.68 2.38
C LEU A 42 27.28 0.24 3.60
N GLU A 43 26.42 0.06 4.61
CA GLU A 43 26.47 0.79 5.88
C GLU A 43 27.83 0.64 6.56
N LYS A 44 28.31 -0.60 6.72
CA LYS A 44 29.58 -0.88 7.41
C LYS A 44 30.80 -0.33 6.67
N LYS A 45 30.76 -0.33 5.33
CA LYS A 45 31.83 0.29 4.51
C LYS A 45 31.77 1.81 4.53
N ALA A 46 30.59 2.41 4.58
CA ALA A 46 30.42 3.85 4.70
C ALA A 46 31.03 4.34 6.03
N GLU A 47 30.74 3.66 7.15
CA GLU A 47 31.31 3.96 8.47
C GLU A 47 32.85 4.05 8.44
N LYS A 48 33.50 3.11 7.73
CA LYS A 48 34.96 3.06 7.61
C LYS A 48 35.58 4.26 6.87
N ASN A 49 34.79 4.94 6.03
CA ASN A 49 35.19 6.13 5.26
C ASN A 49 34.71 7.44 5.89
N GLY A 50 34.13 7.41 7.10
CA GLY A 50 33.56 8.59 7.76
C GLY A 50 32.28 9.13 7.11
N LEU A 51 31.67 8.36 6.20
CA LEU A 51 30.41 8.67 5.54
C LEU A 51 29.29 7.81 6.13
N GLY A 52 28.10 8.37 6.30
CA GLY A 52 26.92 7.56 6.61
C GLY A 52 26.34 6.99 5.32
N PHE A 53 25.82 5.76 5.35
CA PHE A 53 24.85 5.34 4.34
C PHE A 53 23.49 5.90 4.73
N ALA A 54 22.74 6.34 3.73
CA ALA A 54 21.56 7.17 3.87
C ALA A 54 20.45 6.63 2.98
N GLN A 55 19.25 6.51 3.52
CA GLN A 55 18.05 6.17 2.75
C GLN A 55 16.86 6.99 3.23
N GLY A 56 16.02 7.42 2.30
CA GLY A 56 14.75 8.05 2.63
C GLY A 56 13.98 8.46 1.38
N VAL A 57 12.81 9.07 1.60
CA VAL A 57 11.93 9.53 0.53
C VAL A 57 12.09 11.04 0.39
N LEU A 58 12.41 11.51 -0.82
CA LEU A 58 12.60 12.92 -1.10
C LEU A 58 11.29 13.70 -0.91
N GLU A 59 11.37 14.79 -0.16
CA GLU A 59 10.42 15.88 -0.19
C GLU A 59 11.14 17.15 -0.69
N THR A 60 10.71 17.70 -1.83
CA THR A 60 11.23 18.98 -2.34
C THR A 60 10.41 20.13 -1.78
N LEU A 61 11.09 21.17 -1.30
CA LEU A 61 10.48 22.40 -0.79
C LEU A 61 10.41 23.49 -1.87
N SER A 62 9.67 24.56 -1.59
CA SER A 62 9.40 25.67 -2.52
C SER A 62 10.67 26.33 -3.07
N GLU A 63 11.74 26.34 -2.28
CA GLU A 63 13.02 26.96 -2.62
C GLU A 63 13.91 26.04 -3.47
N GLY A 64 13.43 24.86 -3.84
CA GLY A 64 14.08 23.94 -4.78
C GLY A 64 15.11 22.99 -4.17
N TYR A 65 15.41 23.10 -2.87
CA TYR A 65 16.14 22.07 -2.12
C TYR A 65 15.15 21.06 -1.53
N GLY A 66 15.66 19.98 -0.95
CA GLY A 66 14.81 18.96 -0.34
C GLY A 66 15.45 18.18 0.79
N PHE A 67 14.64 17.34 1.42
CA PHE A 67 15.07 16.45 2.49
C PHE A 67 14.64 15.01 2.20
N LEU A 68 15.49 14.06 2.54
CA LEU A 68 15.10 12.65 2.63
C LEU A 68 14.40 12.42 3.97
N ARG A 69 13.10 12.17 3.91
CA ARG A 69 12.26 11.84 5.06
C ARG A 69 12.30 10.34 5.34
N ASN A 70 12.32 9.96 6.60
CA ASN A 70 12.35 8.56 7.03
C ASN A 70 10.93 8.00 7.24
N ALA A 71 10.70 6.76 6.77
CA ALA A 71 9.46 6.03 7.01
C ALA A 71 9.22 5.76 8.51
N ALA A 72 10.28 5.53 9.30
CA ALA A 72 10.20 5.33 10.76
C ALA A 72 9.60 6.55 11.49
N SER A 73 9.80 7.75 10.93
CA SER A 73 9.24 9.02 11.41
C SER A 73 7.94 9.40 10.69
N ASN A 74 7.29 8.45 10.01
CA ASN A 74 6.08 8.66 9.20
C ASN A 74 6.22 9.78 8.15
N TYR A 75 7.41 9.93 7.57
CA TYR A 75 7.75 10.98 6.60
C TYR A 75 7.68 12.42 7.10
N LEU A 76 7.71 12.61 8.42
CA LEU A 76 7.66 13.93 9.01
C LEU A 76 9.05 14.56 9.09
N PRO A 77 9.13 15.90 9.10
CA PRO A 77 10.37 16.60 9.37
C PRO A 77 10.99 16.17 10.69
N GLY A 78 12.24 15.72 10.64
CA GLY A 78 13.02 15.24 11.79
C GLY A 78 14.43 15.82 11.82
N PRO A 79 15.12 15.74 12.97
CA PRO A 79 16.51 16.17 13.09
C PRO A 79 17.48 15.30 12.26
N ASP A 80 17.12 14.05 12.00
CA ASP A 80 17.94 13.07 11.26
C ASP A 80 17.70 13.11 9.74
N ASP A 81 16.94 14.09 9.25
CA ASP A 81 16.68 14.25 7.83
C ASP A 81 17.95 14.62 7.06
N ILE A 82 18.01 14.17 5.81
CA ILE A 82 19.19 14.31 4.98
C ILE A 82 18.93 15.34 3.89
N TYR A 83 19.68 16.42 3.95
CA TYR A 83 19.63 17.51 2.98
C TYR A 83 20.06 17.05 1.59
N ILE A 84 19.30 17.47 0.59
CA ILE A 84 19.62 17.33 -0.84
C ILE A 84 19.61 18.72 -1.48
N SER A 85 20.69 19.01 -2.20
CA SER A 85 20.86 20.30 -2.86
C SER A 85 19.99 20.43 -4.12
N PRO A 86 19.60 21.67 -4.49
CA PRO A 86 18.88 21.92 -5.75
C PRO A 86 19.63 21.39 -6.99
N SER A 87 20.96 21.45 -6.96
CA SER A 87 21.82 20.94 -8.04
C SER A 87 21.69 19.43 -8.23
N GLN A 88 21.59 18.66 -7.13
CA GLN A 88 21.36 17.21 -7.20
C GLN A 88 19.94 16.90 -7.69
N ILE A 89 18.93 17.60 -7.19
CA ILE A 89 17.54 17.46 -7.63
C ILE A 89 17.43 17.69 -9.14
N LYS A 90 18.01 18.79 -9.62
CA LYS A 90 18.00 19.13 -11.04
C LYS A 90 18.80 18.13 -11.89
N ARG A 91 20.00 17.74 -11.43
CA ARG A 91 20.90 16.83 -12.18
C ARG A 91 20.26 15.46 -12.43
N PHE A 92 19.59 14.90 -11.44
CA PHE A 92 18.99 13.57 -11.51
C PHE A 92 17.48 13.60 -11.78
N ASN A 93 16.92 14.77 -12.11
CA ASN A 93 15.49 14.97 -12.36
C ASN A 93 14.59 14.37 -11.25
N LEU A 94 15.00 14.61 -10.00
CA LEU A 94 14.35 14.07 -8.81
C LEU A 94 13.03 14.80 -8.56
N LYS A 95 12.06 14.07 -8.00
CA LYS A 95 10.75 14.59 -7.62
C LYS A 95 10.40 14.16 -6.20
N THR A 96 9.50 14.90 -5.55
CA THR A 96 8.89 14.43 -4.30
C THR A 96 8.34 13.02 -4.46
N GLY A 97 8.61 12.17 -3.47
CA GLY A 97 8.30 10.74 -3.46
C GLY A 97 9.46 9.84 -3.90
N ASP A 98 10.53 10.37 -4.51
CA ASP A 98 11.63 9.52 -4.98
C ASP A 98 12.34 8.90 -3.78
N SER A 99 12.39 7.57 -3.74
CA SER A 99 13.10 6.81 -2.71
C SER A 99 14.58 6.78 -3.06
N ILE A 100 15.40 7.49 -2.31
CA ILE A 100 16.81 7.69 -2.61
C ILE A 100 17.64 6.92 -1.60
N SER A 101 18.70 6.27 -2.08
CA SER A 101 19.76 5.74 -1.23
C SER A 101 21.13 6.20 -1.73
N GLY A 102 22.05 6.39 -0.79
CA GLY A 102 23.42 6.77 -1.11
C GLY A 102 24.24 7.15 0.11
N HIS A 103 25.32 7.89 -0.09
CA HIS A 103 26.23 8.30 0.97
C HIS A 103 25.95 9.74 1.41
N ALA A 104 25.79 9.92 2.70
CA ALA A 104 25.68 11.23 3.35
C ALA A 104 26.90 11.52 4.21
N ARG A 105 27.22 12.81 4.36
CA ARG A 105 28.16 13.29 5.37
C ARG A 105 27.42 13.86 6.56
N LYS A 106 28.10 13.83 7.70
CA LYS A 106 27.69 14.59 8.89
C LYS A 106 27.61 16.10 8.57
N PRO A 107 26.76 16.85 9.29
CA PRO A 107 26.73 18.30 9.21
C PRO A 107 28.12 18.88 9.52
N ARG A 108 28.52 19.92 8.78
CA ARG A 108 29.69 20.74 9.09
C ARG A 108 29.32 21.83 10.11
N ASP A 109 30.33 22.53 10.63
CA ASP A 109 30.11 23.68 11.51
C ASP A 109 29.18 24.70 10.83
N GLY A 110 28.06 25.02 11.50
CA GLY A 110 27.01 25.89 10.98
C GLY A 110 25.89 25.20 10.20
N GLU A 111 26.00 23.90 9.91
CA GLU A 111 24.93 23.11 9.28
C GLU A 111 24.13 22.32 10.33
N LYS A 112 22.80 22.26 10.14
CA LYS A 112 21.91 21.53 11.05
C LYS A 112 21.72 20.06 10.66
N TYR A 113 21.82 19.75 9.36
CA TYR A 113 21.43 18.45 8.81
C TYR A 113 22.61 17.75 8.13
N ALA A 114 22.59 16.41 8.13
CA ALA A 114 23.45 15.63 7.26
C ALA A 114 23.15 15.96 5.79
N ALA A 115 24.14 15.83 4.91
CA ALA A 115 23.98 16.17 3.49
C ALA A 115 24.35 15.00 2.59
N LEU A 116 23.51 14.69 1.60
CA LEU A 116 23.80 13.66 0.60
C LEU A 116 24.99 14.10 -0.26
N ILE A 117 26.05 13.31 -0.31
CA ILE A 117 27.21 13.54 -1.18
C ILE A 117 27.04 12.80 -2.49
N ARG A 118 26.73 11.51 -2.40
CA ARG A 118 26.67 10.61 -3.55
C ARG A 118 25.35 9.87 -3.56
N LEU A 119 24.60 10.03 -4.63
CA LEU A 119 23.40 9.25 -4.89
C LEU A 119 23.83 7.90 -5.48
N GLU A 120 23.30 6.79 -4.95
CA GLU A 120 23.54 5.44 -5.49
C GLU A 120 22.34 4.85 -6.22
N LYS A 121 21.13 4.98 -5.66
CA LYS A 121 19.91 4.47 -6.29
C LYS A 121 18.73 5.42 -6.12
N ILE A 122 17.83 5.37 -7.09
CA ILE A 122 16.54 6.06 -7.10
C ILE A 122 15.47 5.00 -7.32
N ASN A 123 14.52 4.84 -6.41
CA ASN A 123 13.45 3.84 -6.49
C ASN A 123 13.94 2.40 -6.71
N GLY A 124 15.14 2.09 -6.23
CA GLY A 124 15.78 0.78 -6.38
C GLY A 124 16.50 0.56 -7.72
N ILE A 125 16.47 1.52 -8.64
CA ILE A 125 17.18 1.47 -9.93
C ILE A 125 18.38 2.44 -9.95
N SER A 126 19.26 2.27 -10.94
CA SER A 126 20.42 3.14 -11.11
C SER A 126 20.01 4.57 -11.50
N PRO A 127 20.80 5.60 -11.15
CA PRO A 127 20.49 6.98 -11.50
C PRO A 127 20.51 7.25 -13.00
N GLU A 128 21.21 6.42 -13.78
CA GLU A 128 21.28 6.52 -15.24
C GLU A 128 19.95 6.12 -15.89
N GLU A 129 19.26 5.11 -15.33
CA GLU A 129 17.97 4.61 -15.83
C GLU A 129 16.80 5.55 -15.56
N ILE A 130 16.90 6.45 -14.57
CA ILE A 130 15.79 7.34 -14.19
C ILE A 130 15.42 8.34 -15.30
N ASN A 131 16.34 8.64 -16.22
CA ASN A 131 16.13 9.65 -17.24
C ASN A 131 15.09 9.24 -18.31
N SER A 132 14.88 7.93 -18.51
CA SER A 132 13.85 7.40 -19.42
C SER A 132 12.47 7.27 -18.77
N ARG A 133 12.36 7.58 -17.47
CA ARG A 133 11.13 7.45 -16.69
C ARG A 133 10.01 8.35 -17.23
N ARG A 134 8.91 7.73 -17.65
CA ARG A 134 7.66 8.45 -17.97
C ARG A 134 6.99 8.96 -16.70
N ARG A 135 6.25 10.06 -16.80
CA ARG A 135 5.50 10.60 -15.67
C ARG A 135 4.28 9.74 -15.41
N PHE A 136 3.90 9.54 -14.15
CA PHE A 136 2.73 8.75 -13.77
C PHE A 136 1.46 9.19 -14.50
N GLU A 137 1.28 10.50 -14.69
CA GLU A 137 0.12 11.07 -15.39
C GLU A 137 0.09 10.77 -16.90
N THR A 138 1.22 10.40 -17.49
CA THR A 138 1.34 10.06 -18.92
C THR A 138 1.29 8.56 -19.21
N LEU A 139 1.34 7.73 -18.17
CA LEU A 139 1.22 6.28 -18.30
C LEU A 139 -0.21 5.89 -18.67
N THR A 140 -0.35 4.82 -19.45
CA THR A 140 -1.65 4.41 -20.01
C THR A 140 -2.41 3.56 -18.98
N PRO A 141 -3.54 4.06 -18.42
CA PRO A 141 -4.32 3.29 -17.47
C PRO A 141 -5.10 2.17 -18.17
N PHE A 142 -5.16 0.99 -17.55
CA PHE A 142 -6.02 -0.10 -17.99
C PHE A 142 -6.74 -0.79 -16.82
N TYR A 143 -7.62 -1.74 -17.13
CA TYR A 143 -8.19 -2.61 -16.12
C TYR A 143 -7.11 -3.52 -15.52
N PRO A 144 -7.25 -3.96 -14.26
CA PRO A 144 -6.40 -5.01 -13.71
C PRO A 144 -6.57 -6.32 -14.48
N GLU A 145 -5.46 -6.93 -14.86
CA GLU A 145 -5.42 -8.21 -15.61
C GLU A 145 -4.66 -9.31 -14.86
N GLU A 146 -3.89 -8.95 -13.83
CA GLU A 146 -3.19 -9.90 -12.97
C GLU A 146 -3.81 -9.84 -11.56
N ARG A 147 -4.31 -10.98 -11.07
CA ARG A 147 -4.94 -11.08 -9.75
C ARG A 147 -3.92 -11.22 -8.62
N PHE A 148 -4.21 -10.59 -7.48
CA PHE A 148 -3.63 -11.01 -6.21
C PHE A 148 -4.32 -12.28 -5.75
N THR A 149 -3.57 -13.37 -5.60
CA THR A 149 -4.03 -14.54 -4.85
C THR A 149 -3.96 -14.22 -3.35
N LEU A 150 -5.11 -14.21 -2.68
CA LEU A 150 -5.23 -13.89 -1.24
C LEU A 150 -5.38 -15.15 -0.37
N GLU A 151 -5.74 -16.28 -0.95
CA GLU A 151 -5.69 -17.59 -0.30
C GLU A 151 -4.26 -17.90 0.19
N THR A 152 -4.11 -18.21 1.48
CA THR A 152 -2.82 -18.56 2.11
C THR A 152 -2.86 -19.98 2.67
N SER A 153 -3.54 -20.16 3.80
CA SER A 153 -3.77 -21.46 4.43
C SER A 153 -5.23 -21.87 4.33
N GLY A 154 -5.50 -23.19 4.36
CA GLY A 154 -6.86 -23.71 4.24
C GLY A 154 -7.82 -23.24 5.35
N ASP A 155 -7.27 -22.86 6.51
CA ASP A 155 -8.01 -22.41 7.68
C ASP A 155 -8.21 -20.88 7.72
N GLU A 156 -7.54 -20.12 6.83
CA GLU A 156 -7.74 -18.68 6.69
C GLU A 156 -8.84 -18.39 5.66
N TYR A 157 -10.07 -18.27 6.15
CA TYR A 157 -11.24 -18.07 5.29
C TYR A 157 -11.33 -16.68 4.67
N SER A 158 -10.68 -15.65 5.21
CA SER A 158 -10.84 -14.27 4.70
C SER A 158 -10.30 -14.15 3.28
N GLY A 159 -9.05 -14.59 3.06
CA GLY A 159 -8.45 -14.59 1.73
C GLY A 159 -9.18 -15.52 0.76
N ARG A 160 -9.60 -16.71 1.24
CA ARG A 160 -10.34 -17.68 0.43
C ARG A 160 -11.69 -17.16 -0.05
N VAL A 161 -12.47 -16.54 0.84
CA VAL A 161 -13.77 -15.95 0.50
C VAL A 161 -13.58 -14.74 -0.42
N MET A 162 -12.55 -13.91 -0.18
CA MET A 162 -12.25 -12.77 -1.04
C MET A 162 -11.87 -13.19 -2.46
N ASP A 163 -10.97 -14.17 -2.62
CA ASP A 163 -10.58 -14.67 -3.94
C ASP A 163 -11.75 -15.20 -4.77
N LEU A 164 -12.79 -15.73 -4.11
CA LEU A 164 -13.98 -16.26 -4.77
C LEU A 164 -15.04 -15.20 -5.08
N LEU A 165 -15.23 -14.20 -4.21
CA LEU A 165 -16.35 -13.25 -4.31
C LEU A 165 -15.96 -11.87 -4.84
N VAL A 166 -14.73 -11.46 -4.57
CA VAL A 166 -14.21 -10.11 -4.80
C VAL A 166 -12.74 -10.21 -5.22
N PRO A 167 -12.43 -10.79 -6.40
CA PRO A 167 -11.05 -10.87 -6.87
C PRO A 167 -10.44 -9.47 -6.92
N ILE A 168 -9.22 -9.31 -6.42
CA ILE A 168 -8.50 -8.03 -6.42
C ILE A 168 -7.33 -8.15 -7.37
N GLY A 169 -7.24 -7.27 -8.36
CA GLY A 169 -6.12 -7.22 -9.28
C GLY A 169 -5.05 -6.18 -8.95
N LYS A 170 -3.89 -6.32 -9.59
CA LYS A 170 -2.84 -5.30 -9.65
C LYS A 170 -3.39 -4.05 -10.35
N GLY A 171 -3.50 -2.95 -9.61
CA GLY A 171 -4.12 -1.71 -10.07
C GLY A 171 -5.56 -1.50 -9.61
N GLN A 172 -6.10 -2.35 -8.72
CA GLN A 172 -7.48 -2.24 -8.25
C GLN A 172 -7.71 -0.96 -7.41
N ARG A 173 -8.91 -0.38 -7.55
CA ARG A 173 -9.47 0.64 -6.65
C ARG A 173 -10.58 0.00 -5.82
N ALA A 174 -10.21 -0.57 -4.68
CA ALA A 174 -11.15 -1.29 -3.83
C ALA A 174 -11.57 -0.46 -2.61
N LEU A 175 -12.86 -0.54 -2.26
CA LEU A 175 -13.41 0.03 -1.04
C LEU A 175 -13.90 -1.10 -0.13
N ILE A 176 -13.35 -1.15 1.09
CA ILE A 176 -13.92 -1.96 2.17
C ILE A 176 -14.94 -1.09 2.89
N VAL A 177 -16.21 -1.31 2.59
CA VAL A 177 -17.35 -0.59 3.17
C VAL A 177 -17.70 -1.25 4.47
N SER A 178 -17.41 -0.60 5.60
CA SER A 178 -17.51 -1.24 6.91
C SER A 178 -18.24 -0.36 7.92
N PRO A 179 -19.28 -0.89 8.57
CA PRO A 179 -19.79 -0.26 9.78
C PRO A 179 -18.82 -0.50 10.94
N PRO A 180 -18.86 0.35 11.98
CA PRO A 180 -18.08 0.13 13.20
C PRO A 180 -18.28 -1.28 13.76
N ARG A 181 -17.18 -1.89 14.22
CA ARG A 181 -17.10 -3.24 14.85
C ARG A 181 -17.38 -4.44 13.92
N ALA A 182 -17.38 -4.27 12.59
CA ALA A 182 -17.58 -5.39 11.66
C ALA A 182 -16.31 -6.20 11.30
N GLY A 183 -15.16 -5.92 11.92
CA GLY A 183 -13.92 -6.68 11.68
C GLY A 183 -13.00 -6.13 10.58
N LYS A 184 -13.21 -4.87 10.16
CA LYS A 184 -12.35 -4.12 9.21
C LYS A 184 -10.85 -4.34 9.42
N THR A 185 -10.37 -4.11 10.63
CA THR A 185 -8.92 -4.15 10.95
C THR A 185 -8.34 -5.54 10.76
N VAL A 186 -9.08 -6.58 11.17
CA VAL A 186 -8.65 -7.97 10.99
C VAL A 186 -8.61 -8.34 9.51
N LEU A 187 -9.61 -7.92 8.74
CA LEU A 187 -9.63 -8.15 7.29
C LEU A 187 -8.45 -7.48 6.59
N LEU A 188 -8.12 -6.23 6.95
CA LEU A 188 -6.95 -5.53 6.43
C LEU A 188 -5.63 -6.23 6.79
N GLN A 189 -5.50 -6.74 8.02
CA GLN A 189 -4.32 -7.51 8.44
C GLN A 189 -4.16 -8.79 7.62
N HIS A 190 -5.25 -9.52 7.37
CA HIS A 190 -5.21 -10.74 6.57
C HIS A 190 -4.85 -10.44 5.12
N LEU A 191 -5.43 -9.39 4.54
CA LEU A 191 -5.12 -8.93 3.19
C LEU A 191 -3.64 -8.53 3.05
N ALA A 192 -3.11 -7.75 4.00
CA ALA A 192 -1.71 -7.36 4.05
C ALA A 192 -0.77 -8.59 4.07
N ASN A 193 -1.04 -9.51 4.99
CA ASN A 193 -0.23 -10.73 5.14
C ASN A 193 -0.31 -11.62 3.90
N ALA A 194 -1.50 -11.80 3.33
CA ALA A 194 -1.68 -12.58 2.11
C ALA A 194 -0.90 -12.00 0.93
N ILE A 195 -0.95 -10.68 0.73
CA ILE A 195 -0.18 -10.00 -0.33
C ILE A 195 1.32 -10.20 -0.10
N THR A 196 1.82 -10.00 1.12
CA THR A 196 3.26 -10.13 1.41
C THR A 196 3.77 -11.56 1.31
N GLN A 197 2.93 -12.54 1.61
CA GLN A 197 3.26 -13.96 1.52
C GLN A 197 3.26 -14.44 0.07
N ASN A 198 2.21 -14.11 -0.69
CA ASN A 198 1.99 -14.66 -2.03
C ASN A 198 2.64 -13.82 -3.13
N HIS A 199 2.91 -12.53 -2.87
CA HIS A 199 3.46 -11.57 -3.84
C HIS A 199 4.62 -10.76 -3.21
N PRO A 200 5.75 -11.40 -2.89
CA PRO A 200 6.85 -10.77 -2.15
C PRO A 200 7.53 -9.60 -2.89
N ASP A 201 7.36 -9.51 -4.21
CA ASP A 201 7.92 -8.43 -5.05
C ASP A 201 7.07 -7.15 -5.01
N VAL A 202 5.84 -7.23 -4.47
CA VAL A 202 4.92 -6.10 -4.36
C VAL A 202 5.30 -5.23 -3.17
N THR A 203 5.36 -3.92 -3.39
CA THR A 203 5.61 -2.96 -2.30
C THR A 203 4.31 -2.68 -1.56
N LEU A 204 4.17 -3.22 -0.35
CA LEU A 204 3.02 -2.98 0.54
C LEU A 204 3.27 -1.80 1.47
N ILE A 205 2.37 -0.81 1.41
CA ILE A 205 2.32 0.33 2.33
C ILE A 205 0.96 0.32 3.05
N VAL A 206 0.98 0.29 4.38
CA VAL A 206 -0.22 0.47 5.21
C VAL A 206 -0.23 1.90 5.71
N LEU A 207 -1.25 2.67 5.32
CA LEU A 207 -1.44 4.06 5.71
C LEU A 207 -2.61 4.19 6.68
N LEU A 208 -2.31 4.52 7.94
CA LEU A 208 -3.29 4.69 9.00
C LEU A 208 -3.49 6.18 9.30
N ILE A 209 -4.71 6.67 9.13
CA ILE A 209 -5.08 8.08 9.28
C ILE A 209 -6.13 8.24 10.36
N ASP A 210 -5.83 9.08 11.35
CA ASP A 210 -6.75 9.45 12.45
C ASP A 210 -7.27 8.20 13.20
N GLU A 211 -6.39 7.21 13.36
CA GLU A 211 -6.68 5.95 14.05
C GLU A 211 -6.01 5.91 15.43
N ARG A 212 -6.45 4.97 16.26
CA ARG A 212 -5.98 4.88 17.65
C ARG A 212 -4.53 4.37 17.77
N PRO A 213 -3.71 4.89 18.70
CA PRO A 213 -2.32 4.46 18.88
C PRO A 213 -2.15 2.94 19.12
N GLU A 214 -3.07 2.32 19.84
CA GLU A 214 -3.06 0.88 20.09
C GLU A 214 -3.32 0.06 18.81
N GLU A 215 -4.20 0.54 17.93
CA GLU A 215 -4.49 -0.10 16.63
C GLU A 215 -3.30 0.06 15.67
N VAL A 216 -2.62 1.22 15.70
CA VAL A 216 -1.38 1.45 14.94
C VAL A 216 -0.29 0.47 15.40
N THR A 217 -0.11 0.33 16.72
CA THR A 217 0.90 -0.57 17.29
C THR A 217 0.61 -2.02 16.93
N ASP A 218 -0.67 -2.42 16.98
CA ASP A 218 -1.13 -3.75 16.61
C ASP A 218 -0.84 -4.07 15.13
N MET A 219 -1.13 -3.14 14.23
CA MET A 219 -0.83 -3.26 12.80
C MET A 219 0.68 -3.42 12.55
N LYS A 220 1.51 -2.60 13.19
CA LYS A 220 2.98 -2.67 13.09
C LYS A 220 3.56 -4.02 13.54
N ARG A 221 2.92 -4.69 14.50
CA ARG A 221 3.39 -5.99 15.01
C ARG A 221 2.96 -7.17 14.14
N ARG A 222 1.83 -7.05 13.45
CA ARG A 222 1.22 -8.18 12.72
C ARG A 222 1.45 -8.18 11.22
N VAL A 223 1.74 -7.02 10.62
CA VAL A 223 1.91 -6.88 9.18
C VAL A 223 3.39 -6.75 8.82
N GLN A 224 3.83 -7.57 7.86
CA GLN A 224 5.16 -7.46 7.27
C GLN A 224 5.15 -6.46 6.13
N GLY A 225 5.28 -5.18 6.43
CA GLY A 225 5.30 -4.13 5.42
C GLY A 225 5.62 -2.78 6.01
N GLU A 226 5.64 -1.77 5.15
CA GLU A 226 5.82 -0.40 5.61
C GLU A 226 4.51 0.12 6.22
N VAL A 227 4.52 0.43 7.51
CA VAL A 227 3.34 0.98 8.21
C VAL A 227 3.59 2.44 8.56
N VAL A 228 2.88 3.32 7.86
CA VAL A 228 2.90 4.77 8.02
C VAL A 228 1.62 5.21 8.71
N SER A 229 1.73 6.06 9.74
CA SER A 229 0.60 6.39 10.59
C SER A 229 0.57 7.85 11.02
N SER A 230 -0.64 8.35 11.25
CA SER A 230 -0.92 9.65 11.87
C SER A 230 -2.12 9.47 12.79
N THR A 231 -1.90 9.40 14.10
CA THR A 231 -2.95 9.09 15.10
C THR A 231 -3.91 10.27 15.29
N PHE A 232 -5.06 10.03 15.93
CA PHE A 232 -6.08 11.08 16.17
C PHE A 232 -5.59 12.27 17.01
N ASP A 233 -4.45 12.14 17.70
CA ASP A 233 -3.84 13.23 18.47
C ASP A 233 -3.21 14.32 17.58
N GLU A 234 -3.04 14.02 16.29
CA GLU A 234 -2.34 14.86 15.33
C GLU A 234 -3.28 15.81 14.57
N PRO A 235 -2.80 16.98 14.14
CA PRO A 235 -3.66 17.94 13.44
C PRO A 235 -4.04 17.45 12.02
N PRO A 236 -5.21 17.85 11.48
CA PRO A 236 -5.66 17.47 10.14
C PRO A 236 -4.65 17.73 9.01
N LYS A 237 -3.89 18.84 9.10
CA LYS A 237 -2.83 19.17 8.13
C LYS A 237 -1.77 18.07 8.03
N ARG A 238 -1.45 17.42 9.16
CA ARG A 238 -0.46 16.34 9.22
C ARG A 238 -0.98 15.07 8.55
N HIS A 239 -2.23 14.69 8.77
CA HIS A 239 -2.85 13.55 8.09
C HIS A 239 -2.77 13.70 6.56
N VAL A 240 -3.14 14.90 6.08
CA VAL A 240 -3.17 15.24 4.67
C VAL A 240 -1.76 15.24 4.07
N HIS A 241 -0.77 15.79 4.78
CA HIS A 241 0.62 15.80 4.33
C HIS A 241 1.22 14.39 4.22
N ILE A 242 1.02 13.54 5.23
CA ILE A 242 1.52 12.16 5.21
C ILE A 242 0.89 11.36 4.07
N ALA A 243 -0.42 11.52 3.85
CA ALA A 243 -1.10 10.86 2.73
C ALA A 243 -0.52 11.29 1.37
N ASP A 244 -0.25 12.57 1.18
CA ASP A 244 0.41 13.07 -0.03
C ASP A 244 1.82 12.48 -0.22
N MET A 245 2.64 12.43 0.83
CA MET A 245 3.98 11.83 0.76
C MET A 245 3.93 10.35 0.37
N VAL A 246 3.02 9.58 0.97
CA VAL A 246 2.81 8.17 0.63
C VAL A 246 2.34 8.00 -0.81
N LEU A 247 1.41 8.83 -1.27
CA LEU A 247 0.89 8.79 -2.63
C LEU A 247 1.99 9.11 -3.65
N GLU A 248 2.76 10.18 -3.42
CA GLU A 248 3.85 10.55 -4.32
C GLU A 248 4.92 9.47 -4.34
N LYS A 249 5.29 8.88 -3.20
CA LYS A 249 6.19 7.72 -3.15
C LYS A 249 5.68 6.58 -4.02
N ALA A 250 4.42 6.19 -3.85
CA ALA A 250 3.82 5.10 -4.60
C ALA A 250 3.84 5.37 -6.11
N LYS A 251 3.51 6.60 -6.55
CA LYS A 251 3.60 6.99 -7.96
C LYS A 251 5.02 6.86 -8.50
N ARG A 252 6.04 7.32 -7.76
CA ARG A 252 7.44 7.24 -8.19
C ARG A 252 7.91 5.79 -8.35
N LEU A 253 7.47 4.89 -7.46
CA LEU A 253 7.74 3.46 -7.57
C LEU A 253 7.06 2.83 -8.79
N VAL A 254 5.81 3.20 -9.08
CA VAL A 254 5.09 2.71 -10.28
C VAL A 254 5.71 3.24 -11.57
N GLU A 255 6.17 4.50 -11.59
CA GLU A 255 6.93 5.04 -12.72
C GLU A 255 8.24 4.26 -12.98
N SER A 256 8.76 3.55 -11.96
CA SER A 256 9.90 2.64 -12.06
C SER A 256 9.49 1.17 -12.31
N GLY A 257 8.25 0.93 -12.73
CA GLY A 257 7.73 -0.39 -13.10
C GLY A 257 7.42 -1.31 -11.91
N LYS A 258 7.29 -0.77 -10.70
CA LYS A 258 6.96 -1.57 -9.50
C LYS A 258 5.45 -1.70 -9.31
N ASP A 259 5.03 -2.82 -8.77
CA ASP A 259 3.67 -3.01 -8.23
C ASP A 259 3.62 -2.52 -6.79
N VAL A 260 2.69 -1.62 -6.51
CA VAL A 260 2.53 -0.98 -5.20
C VAL A 260 1.10 -1.17 -4.71
N VAL A 261 0.94 -1.57 -3.45
CA VAL A 261 -0.35 -1.66 -2.77
C VAL A 261 -0.35 -0.69 -1.60
N ILE A 262 -1.35 0.19 -1.56
CA ILE A 262 -1.66 1.02 -0.39
C ILE A 262 -2.93 0.49 0.28
N LEU A 263 -2.80 0.06 1.54
CA LEU A 263 -3.94 -0.21 2.41
C LEU A 263 -4.22 1.04 3.24
N LEU A 264 -5.30 1.75 2.92
CA LEU A 264 -5.65 3.02 3.57
C LEU A 264 -6.76 2.80 4.61
N ASP A 265 -6.47 3.12 5.87
CA ASP A 265 -7.43 3.08 6.96
C ASP A 265 -7.50 4.44 7.67
N SER A 266 -8.42 5.35 7.36
CA SER A 266 -9.53 5.20 6.40
C SER A 266 -9.65 6.36 5.41
N ILE A 267 -10.30 6.10 4.27
CA ILE A 267 -10.57 7.12 3.27
C ILE A 267 -11.56 8.17 3.79
N THR A 268 -12.51 7.74 4.63
CA THR A 268 -13.49 8.63 5.28
C THR A 268 -12.78 9.64 6.18
N ARG A 269 -11.83 9.17 7.00
CA ARG A 269 -11.05 10.05 7.89
C ARG A 269 -10.13 10.99 7.12
N LEU A 270 -9.49 10.52 6.05
CA LEU A 270 -8.70 11.38 5.16
C LEU A 270 -9.56 12.49 4.52
N ALA A 271 -10.78 12.16 4.07
CA ALA A 271 -11.70 13.13 3.52
C ALA A 271 -12.16 14.16 4.56
N ARG A 272 -12.46 13.72 5.79
CA ARG A 272 -12.76 14.62 6.93
C ARG A 272 -11.61 15.57 7.23
N ALA A 273 -10.38 15.05 7.28
CA ALA A 273 -9.18 15.86 7.50
C ALA A 273 -9.01 16.90 6.39
N ASN A 274 -9.20 16.50 5.12
CA ASN A 274 -9.09 17.45 4.01
C ASN A 274 -10.17 18.54 4.05
N ASN A 275 -11.41 18.20 4.42
CA ASN A 275 -12.50 19.18 4.60
C ASN A 275 -12.17 20.26 5.64
N GLN A 276 -11.42 19.92 6.69
CA GLN A 276 -10.99 20.86 7.74
C GLN A 276 -9.79 21.73 7.33
N VAL A 277 -8.99 21.27 6.36
CA VAL A 277 -7.75 21.95 5.95
C VAL A 277 -7.98 22.91 4.80
N ILE A 278 -8.92 22.62 3.91
CA ILE A 278 -9.14 23.46 2.73
C ILE A 278 -9.79 24.81 3.10
N PRO A 279 -9.45 25.91 2.40
CA PRO A 279 -10.20 27.15 2.52
C PRO A 279 -11.65 26.95 2.06
N HIS A 280 -12.60 27.60 2.75
CA HIS A 280 -14.01 27.55 2.38
C HIS A 280 -14.24 28.09 0.96
N SER A 281 -14.94 27.31 0.13
CA SER A 281 -15.32 27.70 -1.23
C SER A 281 -16.59 28.54 -1.30
N GLY A 282 -17.33 28.64 -0.18
CA GLY A 282 -18.66 29.24 -0.11
C GLY A 282 -19.78 28.31 -0.60
N LYS A 283 -19.47 27.09 -1.05
CA LYS A 283 -20.43 26.08 -1.49
C LYS A 283 -20.33 24.84 -0.60
N ILE A 284 -21.26 24.72 0.33
CA ILE A 284 -21.32 23.58 1.27
C ILE A 284 -22.39 22.61 0.78
N LEU A 285 -21.97 21.37 0.52
CA LEU A 285 -22.85 20.25 0.19
C LEU A 285 -23.58 19.75 1.44
N SER A 286 -24.51 18.82 1.22
CA SER A 286 -25.17 18.12 2.32
C SER A 286 -24.15 17.51 3.29
N GLY A 287 -24.47 17.49 4.59
CA GLY A 287 -23.56 16.94 5.61
C GLY A 287 -22.36 17.81 5.97
N GLY A 288 -22.29 19.07 5.53
CA GLY A 288 -21.23 20.00 5.93
C GLY A 288 -19.91 19.80 5.18
N VAL A 289 -19.95 19.12 4.04
CA VAL A 289 -18.78 18.89 3.17
C VAL A 289 -18.67 20.04 2.18
N ASP A 290 -17.53 20.72 2.14
CA ASP A 290 -17.27 21.74 1.13
C ASP A 290 -17.12 21.08 -0.26
N SER A 291 -17.64 21.71 -1.32
CA SER A 291 -17.60 21.12 -2.67
C SER A 291 -16.19 20.79 -3.16
N ASN A 292 -15.17 21.51 -2.69
CA ASN A 292 -13.77 21.28 -3.07
C ASN A 292 -13.07 20.28 -2.13
N ALA A 293 -13.67 19.94 -0.99
CA ALA A 293 -13.04 19.10 0.03
C ALA A 293 -12.78 17.66 -0.46
N LEU A 294 -13.58 17.17 -1.40
CA LEU A 294 -13.46 15.79 -1.88
C LEU A 294 -12.49 15.66 -3.06
N GLN A 295 -12.06 16.76 -3.68
CA GLN A 295 -11.20 16.71 -4.87
C GLN A 295 -9.87 16.00 -4.61
N ARG A 296 -9.16 16.35 -3.53
CA ARG A 296 -7.86 15.75 -3.20
C ARG A 296 -7.99 14.28 -2.76
N PRO A 297 -8.90 13.91 -1.84
CA PRO A 297 -9.18 12.52 -1.52
C PRO A 297 -9.61 11.68 -2.74
N LYS A 298 -10.45 12.22 -3.65
CA LYS A 298 -10.80 11.55 -4.92
C LYS A 298 -9.59 11.36 -5.83
N ARG A 299 -8.70 12.35 -5.92
CA ARG A 299 -7.44 12.22 -6.65
C ARG A 299 -6.52 11.16 -6.04
N PHE A 300 -6.45 11.07 -4.71
CA PHE A 300 -5.70 10.03 -4.00
C PHE A 300 -6.21 8.64 -4.40
N PHE A 301 -7.51 8.39 -4.22
CA PHE A 301 -8.09 7.08 -4.50
C PHE A 301 -8.13 6.75 -6.00
N GLY A 302 -8.43 7.74 -6.84
CA GLY A 302 -8.40 7.63 -8.31
C GLY A 302 -6.99 7.52 -8.91
N ALA A 303 -5.94 7.65 -8.10
CA ALA A 303 -4.59 7.37 -8.57
C ALA A 303 -4.40 5.88 -8.86
N ALA A 304 -5.08 4.99 -8.13
CA ALA A 304 -4.95 3.55 -8.35
C ALA A 304 -5.43 3.12 -9.73
N ARG A 305 -4.57 2.37 -10.43
CA ARG A 305 -4.71 1.94 -11.81
C ARG A 305 -3.66 0.89 -12.15
N ASN A 306 -4.00 -0.01 -13.07
CA ASN A 306 -3.03 -0.84 -13.77
C ASN A 306 -2.36 -0.01 -14.88
N ILE A 307 -1.09 -0.26 -15.16
CA ILE A 307 -0.32 0.48 -16.18
C ILE A 307 0.14 -0.48 -17.28
N VAL A 308 -0.19 -0.15 -18.53
CA VAL A 308 0.18 -0.98 -19.69
C VAL A 308 1.71 -1.06 -19.86
N GLU A 309 2.42 0.03 -19.61
CA GLU A 309 3.88 0.09 -19.73
C GLU A 309 4.63 -0.66 -18.60
N GLY A 310 3.93 -1.14 -17.57
CA GLY A 310 4.50 -1.87 -16.44
C GLY A 310 4.29 -1.19 -15.09
N GLY A 311 4.23 -2.01 -14.05
CA GLY A 311 3.88 -1.62 -12.69
C GLY A 311 2.38 -1.37 -12.50
N SER A 312 1.96 -1.19 -11.26
CA SER A 312 0.57 -0.93 -10.92
C SER A 312 0.44 -0.23 -9.58
N LEU A 313 -0.58 0.62 -9.44
CA LEU A 313 -0.95 1.19 -8.14
C LEU A 313 -2.28 0.62 -7.71
N THR A 314 -2.28 -0.23 -6.70
CA THR A 314 -3.49 -0.74 -6.04
C THR A 314 -3.76 0.09 -4.80
N ILE A 315 -4.99 0.57 -4.61
CA ILE A 315 -5.40 1.24 -3.37
C ILE A 315 -6.65 0.55 -2.85
N ILE A 316 -6.57 0.09 -1.60
CA ILE A 316 -7.65 -0.57 -0.89
C ILE A 316 -7.94 0.31 0.33
N GLY A 317 -8.99 1.12 0.21
CA GLY A 317 -9.39 2.07 1.24
C GLY A 317 -10.56 1.55 2.04
N THR A 318 -10.58 1.78 3.35
CA THR A 318 -11.77 1.52 4.16
C THR A 318 -12.68 2.74 4.15
N ALA A 319 -13.98 2.53 4.01
CA ALA A 319 -15.01 3.55 4.10
C ALA A 319 -15.96 3.22 5.25
N LEU A 320 -16.16 4.18 6.16
CA LEU A 320 -17.07 4.01 7.28
C LEU A 320 -18.51 4.31 6.84
N VAL A 321 -19.41 3.39 7.16
CA VAL A 321 -20.87 3.54 6.98
C VAL A 321 -21.60 3.29 8.29
N ASP A 322 -22.90 3.59 8.35
CA ASP A 322 -23.74 3.41 9.55
C ASP A 322 -23.15 4.06 10.82
N THR A 323 -22.49 5.21 10.65
CA THR A 323 -21.90 6.00 11.74
C THR A 323 -22.90 6.97 12.37
N GLY A 324 -24.04 7.18 11.72
CA GLY A 324 -25.01 8.24 12.07
C GLY A 324 -24.59 9.64 11.60
N SER A 325 -23.47 9.76 10.88
CA SER A 325 -22.99 11.02 10.33
C SER A 325 -23.38 11.17 8.86
N ARG A 326 -24.21 12.16 8.55
CA ARG A 326 -24.56 12.52 7.17
C ARG A 326 -23.34 12.93 6.32
N MET A 327 -22.29 13.43 6.96
CA MET A 327 -21.02 13.72 6.29
C MET A 327 -20.40 12.45 5.72
N ASP A 328 -20.41 11.35 6.49
CA ASP A 328 -19.80 10.08 6.07
C ASP A 328 -20.59 9.43 4.94
N GLU A 329 -21.93 9.53 4.98
CA GLU A 329 -22.80 9.06 3.90
C GLU A 329 -22.46 9.77 2.57
N VAL A 330 -22.34 11.11 2.60
CA VAL A 330 -21.97 11.90 1.42
C VAL A 330 -20.56 11.55 0.92
N ILE A 331 -19.61 11.39 1.84
CA ILE A 331 -18.25 10.95 1.49
C ILE A 331 -18.29 9.57 0.81
N PHE A 332 -19.03 8.61 1.38
CA PHE A 332 -19.13 7.25 0.86
C PHE A 332 -19.70 7.23 -0.56
N GLU A 333 -20.81 7.91 -0.81
CA GLU A 333 -21.45 7.95 -2.14
C GLU A 333 -20.50 8.52 -3.22
N GLU A 334 -19.71 9.53 -2.88
CA GLU A 334 -18.73 10.14 -3.79
C GLU A 334 -17.57 9.19 -4.15
N PHE A 335 -17.18 8.32 -3.22
CA PHE A 335 -16.14 7.32 -3.46
C PHE A 335 -16.64 6.05 -4.12
N LYS A 336 -17.88 5.67 -3.86
CA LYS A 336 -18.54 4.52 -4.50
C LYS A 336 -18.49 4.63 -6.02
N GLY A 337 -18.76 5.81 -6.57
CA GLY A 337 -18.65 6.07 -8.02
C GLY A 337 -17.21 6.03 -8.58
N THR A 338 -16.20 6.15 -7.73
CA THR A 338 -14.77 6.20 -8.12
C THR A 338 -14.12 4.80 -8.10
N GLY A 339 -14.56 3.93 -7.21
CA GLY A 339 -14.08 2.56 -7.05
C GLY A 339 -14.51 1.61 -8.17
N ASN A 340 -13.81 0.50 -8.30
CA ASN A 340 -14.17 -0.60 -9.20
C ASN A 340 -14.25 -1.96 -8.48
N CYS A 341 -14.06 -1.98 -7.16
CA CYS A 341 -14.29 -3.14 -6.30
C CYS A 341 -14.90 -2.66 -4.98
N GLU A 342 -15.95 -3.33 -4.51
CA GLU A 342 -16.63 -3.04 -3.25
C GLU A 342 -16.67 -4.31 -2.40
N ILE A 343 -16.19 -4.21 -1.16
CA ILE A 343 -16.19 -5.28 -0.16
C ILE A 343 -17.03 -4.78 1.01
N VAL A 344 -18.28 -5.22 1.08
CA VAL A 344 -19.23 -4.71 2.05
C VAL A 344 -19.25 -5.64 3.27
N LEU A 345 -18.99 -5.08 4.46
CA LEU A 345 -19.07 -5.82 5.71
C LEU A 345 -20.44 -5.65 6.37
N ASP A 346 -21.04 -6.76 6.80
CA ASP A 346 -22.36 -6.78 7.44
C ASP A 346 -22.25 -6.91 8.96
N ARG A 347 -22.83 -5.95 9.68
CA ARG A 347 -22.90 -5.98 11.15
C ARG A 347 -23.65 -7.22 11.66
N ARG A 348 -24.66 -7.71 10.95
CA ARG A 348 -25.44 -8.91 11.34
C ARG A 348 -24.59 -10.18 11.42
N LEU A 349 -23.60 -10.30 10.52
CA LEU A 349 -22.61 -11.39 10.55
C LEU A 349 -21.68 -11.22 11.76
N ALA A 350 -21.15 -10.01 11.95
CA ALA A 350 -20.23 -9.70 13.05
C ALA A 350 -20.87 -9.89 14.44
N ASP A 351 -22.13 -9.48 14.62
CA ASP A 351 -22.87 -9.62 15.89
C ASP A 351 -23.08 -11.11 16.25
N ARG A 352 -23.17 -11.98 15.24
CA ARG A 352 -23.22 -13.46 15.39
C ARG A 352 -21.84 -14.12 15.43
N ARG A 353 -20.75 -13.34 15.42
CA ARG A 353 -19.35 -13.81 15.39
C ARG A 353 -19.02 -14.66 14.16
N ILE A 354 -19.68 -14.39 13.04
CA ILE A 354 -19.41 -15.05 11.76
C ILE A 354 -18.40 -14.19 10.99
N TYR A 355 -17.19 -14.74 10.83
CA TYR A 355 -16.10 -14.10 10.09
C TYR A 355 -15.59 -15.02 8.96
N PRO A 356 -15.20 -14.45 7.79
CA PRO A 356 -15.24 -13.01 7.46
C PRO A 356 -16.68 -12.48 7.31
N ALA A 357 -16.93 -11.26 7.81
CA ALA A 357 -18.27 -10.67 7.87
C ALA A 357 -18.67 -9.99 6.54
N ILE A 358 -18.39 -10.63 5.40
CA ILE A 358 -18.60 -10.07 4.05
C ILE A 358 -20.03 -10.37 3.57
N ASP A 359 -20.73 -9.34 3.10
CA ASP A 359 -22.02 -9.45 2.43
C ASP A 359 -21.81 -9.89 0.97
N ILE A 360 -22.17 -11.14 0.67
CA ILE A 360 -21.97 -11.79 -0.65
C ILE A 360 -22.77 -11.09 -1.76
N THR A 361 -23.97 -10.61 -1.42
CA THR A 361 -24.87 -9.94 -2.36
C THR A 361 -24.36 -8.56 -2.75
N LYS A 362 -23.83 -7.80 -1.79
CA LYS A 362 -23.41 -6.41 -2.02
C LYS A 362 -21.97 -6.24 -2.45
N SER A 363 -21.13 -7.25 -2.24
CA SER A 363 -19.71 -7.19 -2.59
C SER A 363 -19.47 -7.61 -4.05
N GLY A 364 -18.49 -7.03 -4.73
CA GLY A 364 -18.15 -7.47 -6.08
C GLY A 364 -17.03 -6.65 -6.72
N THR A 365 -16.42 -7.22 -7.76
CA THR A 365 -15.38 -6.56 -8.56
C THR A 365 -15.90 -6.35 -9.99
N ARG A 366 -15.75 -5.13 -10.52
CA ARG A 366 -16.04 -4.86 -11.93
C ARG A 366 -14.98 -5.50 -12.82
N ARG A 367 -15.41 -6.05 -13.95
CA ARG A 367 -14.54 -6.75 -14.92
C ARG A 367 -13.76 -7.91 -14.31
N GLU A 368 -14.40 -8.67 -13.42
CA GLU A 368 -13.82 -9.88 -12.83
C GLU A 368 -13.48 -10.98 -13.87
N ASP A 369 -14.07 -10.90 -15.06
CA ASP A 369 -13.73 -11.71 -16.25
C ASP A 369 -12.25 -11.58 -16.67
N LEU A 370 -11.60 -10.46 -16.34
CA LEU A 370 -10.17 -10.26 -16.64
C LEU A 370 -9.24 -10.84 -15.56
N LEU A 371 -9.79 -11.27 -14.42
CA LEU A 371 -9.01 -11.72 -13.26
C LEU A 371 -9.13 -13.22 -13.00
N MET A 372 -10.02 -13.91 -13.70
CA MET A 372 -10.27 -15.34 -13.56
C MET A 372 -10.38 -15.96 -14.95
N ASP A 373 -9.91 -17.21 -15.09
CA ASP A 373 -10.15 -18.00 -16.29
C ASP A 373 -11.63 -18.39 -16.43
N GLU A 374 -12.04 -18.75 -17.65
CA GLU A 374 -13.43 -19.04 -18.01
C GLU A 374 -14.06 -20.17 -17.16
N GLU A 375 -13.29 -21.19 -16.81
CA GLU A 375 -13.77 -22.31 -16.00
C GLU A 375 -14.02 -21.86 -14.55
N THR A 376 -13.06 -21.15 -13.97
CA THR A 376 -13.15 -20.62 -12.61
C THR A 376 -14.33 -19.65 -12.46
N ILE A 377 -14.46 -18.67 -13.37
CA ILE A 377 -15.51 -17.66 -13.26
C ILE A 377 -16.91 -18.26 -13.42
N SER A 378 -17.09 -19.23 -14.32
CA SER A 378 -18.35 -19.93 -14.52
C SER A 378 -18.80 -20.63 -13.22
N ARG A 379 -17.89 -21.36 -12.57
CA ARG A 379 -18.18 -22.04 -11.29
C ARG A 379 -18.47 -21.06 -10.16
N VAL A 380 -17.71 -19.96 -10.08
CA VAL A 380 -17.94 -18.88 -9.11
C VAL A 380 -19.33 -18.27 -9.29
N TRP A 381 -19.77 -18.05 -10.52
CA TRP A 381 -21.11 -17.52 -10.80
C TRP A 381 -22.22 -18.48 -10.40
N VAL A 382 -22.07 -19.79 -10.65
CA VAL A 382 -23.03 -20.80 -10.19
C VAL A 382 -23.10 -20.80 -8.66
N MET A 383 -21.95 -20.82 -7.98
CA MET A 383 -21.88 -20.71 -6.52
C MET A 383 -22.61 -19.46 -6.03
N ARG A 384 -22.33 -18.31 -6.66
CA ARG A 384 -22.90 -17.03 -6.27
C ARG A 384 -24.42 -17.00 -6.45
N LYS A 385 -24.95 -17.53 -7.55
CA LYS A 385 -26.40 -17.65 -7.77
C LYS A 385 -27.08 -18.42 -6.65
N ILE A 386 -26.50 -19.53 -6.20
CA ILE A 386 -27.05 -20.34 -5.10
C ILE A 386 -27.03 -19.56 -3.78
N LEU A 387 -25.94 -18.86 -3.48
CA LEU A 387 -25.76 -18.16 -2.21
C LEU A 387 -26.64 -16.90 -2.08
N VAL A 388 -26.97 -16.24 -3.19
CA VAL A 388 -27.78 -15.01 -3.20
C VAL A 388 -29.25 -15.27 -2.85
N GLU A 389 -29.74 -16.49 -3.05
CA GLU A 389 -31.11 -16.90 -2.66
C GLU A 389 -31.24 -17.11 -1.14
N MET A 390 -30.13 -17.16 -0.40
CA MET A 390 -30.10 -17.34 1.06
C MET A 390 -30.04 -16.00 1.79
N SER A 391 -30.40 -15.98 3.08
CA SER A 391 -30.09 -14.81 3.90
C SER A 391 -28.56 -14.66 4.06
N PRO A 392 -28.01 -13.45 4.28
CA PRO A 392 -26.56 -13.24 4.36
C PRO A 392 -25.86 -14.12 5.42
N VAL A 393 -26.52 -14.38 6.54
CA VAL A 393 -26.03 -15.27 7.61
C VAL A 393 -25.93 -16.71 7.12
N GLU A 394 -27.02 -17.25 6.56
CA GLU A 394 -27.06 -18.62 6.04
C GLU A 394 -26.09 -18.82 4.88
N ALA A 395 -25.98 -17.82 3.99
CA ALA A 395 -25.07 -17.85 2.85
C ALA A 395 -23.61 -17.98 3.29
N MET A 396 -23.17 -17.15 4.25
CA MET A 396 -21.79 -17.19 4.75
C MET A 396 -21.50 -18.46 5.54
N GLU A 397 -22.43 -18.94 6.37
CA GLU A 397 -22.29 -20.21 7.09
C GLU A 397 -22.19 -21.39 6.13
N THR A 398 -23.03 -21.41 5.09
CA THR A 398 -23.04 -22.45 4.06
C THR A 398 -21.72 -22.44 3.30
N LEU A 399 -21.27 -21.27 2.82
CA LEU A 399 -20.01 -21.14 2.11
C LEU A 399 -18.84 -21.63 2.98
N LYS A 400 -18.74 -21.15 4.23
CA LYS A 400 -17.68 -21.56 5.16
C LYS A 400 -17.71 -23.05 5.45
N LYS A 401 -18.89 -23.65 5.62
CA LYS A 401 -19.06 -25.10 5.82
C LYS A 401 -18.61 -25.92 4.60
N GLN A 402 -18.78 -25.40 3.38
CA GLN A 402 -18.24 -26.06 2.19
C GLN A 402 -16.73 -25.87 2.11
N LEU A 403 -16.23 -24.64 2.28
CA LEU A 403 -14.80 -24.34 2.27
C LEU A 403 -14.02 -25.16 3.31
N SER A 404 -14.60 -25.43 4.49
CA SER A 404 -13.97 -26.23 5.54
C SER A 404 -13.76 -27.70 5.14
N LYS A 405 -14.48 -28.22 4.13
CA LYS A 405 -14.29 -29.58 3.61
C LYS A 405 -13.11 -29.68 2.63
N HIS A 406 -12.60 -28.55 2.15
CA HIS A 406 -11.57 -28.50 1.12
C HIS A 406 -10.38 -27.67 1.57
N LYS A 407 -9.17 -28.19 1.34
CA LYS A 407 -7.93 -27.51 1.73
C LYS A 407 -7.60 -26.27 0.90
N SER A 408 -8.22 -26.11 -0.28
CA SER A 408 -8.03 -24.93 -1.13
C SER A 408 -9.28 -24.58 -1.94
N ASN A 409 -9.33 -23.34 -2.45
CA ASN A 409 -10.39 -22.85 -3.35
C ASN A 409 -10.43 -23.65 -4.65
N ARG A 410 -9.27 -23.96 -5.23
CA ARG A 410 -9.19 -24.82 -6.41
C ARG A 410 -9.90 -26.16 -6.18
N ARG A 411 -9.58 -26.86 -5.10
CA ARG A 411 -10.23 -28.14 -4.76
C ARG A 411 -11.72 -27.97 -4.51
N PHE A 412 -12.15 -26.88 -3.87
CA PHE A 412 -13.55 -26.60 -3.66
C PHE A 412 -14.30 -26.44 -4.99
N LEU A 413 -13.77 -25.63 -5.92
CA LEU A 413 -14.37 -25.41 -7.23
C LEU A 413 -14.36 -26.69 -8.09
N ASP A 414 -13.26 -27.47 -8.07
CA ASP A 414 -13.18 -28.74 -8.80
C ASP A 414 -14.20 -29.79 -8.32
N ASN A 415 -14.66 -29.69 -7.07
CA ASN A 415 -15.67 -30.59 -6.51
C ASN A 415 -17.11 -30.06 -6.66
N MET A 416 -17.29 -28.84 -7.18
CA MET A 416 -18.61 -28.42 -7.64
C MET A 416 -18.93 -29.22 -8.89
N GLN A 417 -19.97 -30.06 -8.83
CA GLN A 417 -20.45 -30.77 -10.01
C GLN A 417 -20.70 -29.75 -11.13
N ASN A 418 -20.29 -30.06 -12.36
CA ASN A 418 -20.64 -29.27 -13.53
C ASN A 418 -22.17 -29.28 -13.63
N TYR A 419 -22.81 -28.23 -13.15
CA TYR A 419 -24.22 -27.97 -13.43
C TYR A 419 -24.26 -27.43 -14.86
N GLU A 420 -24.48 -28.33 -15.83
CA GLU A 420 -24.87 -27.95 -17.20
C GLU A 420 -26.23 -27.24 -17.22
#